data_AF-A0A533X0F6-F1
#
_entry.id   AF-A0A533X0F6-F1
#
_cell.length_a   1.000
_cell.length_b   1.000
_cell.length_c   1.000
_cell.angle_alpha   90.00
_cell.angle_beta   90.00
_cell.angle_gamma   90.00
#
_symmetry.space_group_name_H-M   'P 1'
#
loop_
_entity.id
_entity.type
_entity.pdbx_description
1 polymer ?
#
loop_
_entity_poly.entity_id
_entity_poly.type
_entity_poly.pdbx_seq_one_letter_code
_entity_poly.pdbx_strand_id
1 'polypeptide(L)' 'MKSISELLTGKRGDFTTGQSWGALRKAWKGYRIAKVQSDNVRMKEYATKIRRLQSELGISVASFPNIGIQ' A
#
# COMPACT_ATOMS: atom_id res chain seq x y z
N MET A 1 14.40 -32.61 -4.92
CA MET A 1 14.62 -31.59 -5.98
C MET A 1 13.41 -30.65 -5.91
N LYS A 2 13.59 -29.36 -5.59
CA LYS A 2 12.49 -28.39 -5.47
C LYS A 2 12.03 -27.92 -6.84
N SER A 3 10.73 -27.72 -7.03
CA SER A 3 10.14 -27.37 -8.34
C SER A 3 10.56 -25.97 -8.79
N ILE A 4 10.69 -25.73 -10.10
CA ILE A 4 11.00 -24.39 -10.66
C ILE A 4 9.94 -23.36 -10.22
N SER A 5 8.71 -23.80 -9.95
CA SER A 5 7.65 -22.97 -9.35
C SER A 5 8.00 -22.45 -7.94
N GLU A 6 8.66 -23.26 -7.10
CA GLU A 6 9.15 -22.83 -5.77
C GLU A 6 10.34 -21.87 -5.85
N LEU A 7 11.16 -21.98 -6.90
CA LEU A 7 12.31 -21.09 -7.12
C LEU A 7 11.88 -19.70 -7.63
N LEU A 8 10.75 -19.61 -8.32
CA LEU A 8 10.17 -18.34 -8.78
C LEU A 8 9.26 -17.68 -7.75
N THR A 9 8.85 -18.39 -6.71
CA THR A 9 8.27 -17.80 -5.49
C THR A 9 9.38 -17.28 -4.59
N GLY A 10 10.17 -16.32 -5.09
CA GLY A 10 10.95 -15.45 -4.24
C GLY A 10 9.98 -14.67 -3.36
N LYS A 11 9.63 -15.22 -2.20
CA LYS A 11 8.87 -14.58 -1.15
C LYS A 11 9.60 -13.27 -0.84
N ARG A 12 9.11 -12.15 -1.39
CA ARG A 12 9.62 -10.81 -1.05
C ARG A 12 9.53 -10.77 0.47
N GLY A 13 10.69 -10.72 1.15
CA GLY A 13 10.81 -11.05 2.58
C GLY A 13 9.61 -10.53 3.36
N ASP A 14 8.93 -11.43 4.06
CA ASP A 14 7.67 -11.12 4.73
C ASP A 14 7.89 -9.89 5.64
N PHE A 15 7.31 -8.74 5.26
CA PHE A 15 7.36 -7.57 6.12
C PHE A 15 6.68 -7.93 7.44
N THR A 16 7.31 -7.58 8.56
CA THR A 16 6.64 -7.79 9.84
C THR A 16 5.40 -6.91 9.91
N THR A 17 4.37 -7.36 10.64
CA THR A 17 3.15 -6.57 10.86
C THR A 17 3.46 -5.14 11.31
N GLY A 18 4.48 -4.96 12.16
CA GLY A 18 4.94 -3.64 12.61
C GLY A 18 5.50 -2.77 11.49
N GLN A 19 6.25 -3.34 10.54
CA GLN A 19 6.75 -2.62 9.36
C GLN A 19 5.59 -2.18 8.45
N SER A 20 4.60 -3.04 8.25
CA SER A 20 3.40 -2.71 7.45
C SER A 20 2.59 -1.56 8.09
N TRP A 21 2.43 -1.56 9.42
CA TRP A 21 1.81 -0.44 10.14
C TRP A 21 2.60 0.87 10.01
N GLY A 22 3.93 0.80 10.12
CA GLY A 22 4.81 1.95 9.92
C GLY A 22 4.72 2.52 8.51
N ALA A 23 4.69 1.65 7.50
CA ALA A 23 4.51 2.02 6.10
C ALA A 23 3.12 2.64 5.85
N LEU A 24 2.07 2.10 6.47
CA LEU A 24 0.71 2.60 6.34
C LEU A 24 0.58 4.02 6.89
N ARG A 25 1.13 4.27 8.09
CA ARG A 25 1.17 5.62 8.68
C ARG A 25 1.90 6.62 7.77
N LYS A 26 3.04 6.23 7.19
CA LYS A 26 3.80 7.07 6.26
C LYS A 26 3.02 7.35 4.96
N ALA A 27 2.34 6.35 4.41
CA ALA A 27 1.55 6.50 3.20
C ALA A 27 0.37 7.47 3.39
N TRP A 28 -0.34 7.38 4.53
CA TRP A 28 -1.39 8.34 4.89
C TRP A 28 -0.86 9.78 5.03
N LYS A 29 0.31 9.97 5.65
CA LYS A 29 0.95 11.30 5.72
C LYS A 29 1.27 11.84 4.32
N GLY A 30 1.83 11.01 3.44
CA GLY A 30 2.12 11.37 2.06
C GLY A 30 0.86 11.78 1.29
N TYR A 31 -0.22 10.99 1.40
CA TYR A 31 -1.50 11.30 0.76
C TYR A 31 -2.03 12.68 1.18
N ARG A 32 -1.98 13.01 2.47
CA ARG A 32 -2.42 14.32 2.99
C ARG A 32 -1.61 15.48 2.41
N ILE A 33 -0.28 15.33 2.31
CA ILE A 33 0.59 16.34 1.72
C ILE A 33 0.26 16.52 0.22
N ALA A 34 0.15 15.42 -0.53
CA ALA A 34 -0.21 15.45 -1.95
C ALA A 34 -1.57 16.11 -2.17
N LYS A 35 -2.55 15.84 -1.30
CA LYS A 35 -3.87 16.48 -1.32
C LYS A 35 -3.77 18.00 -1.14
N VAL A 36 -2.98 18.48 -0.18
CA VAL A 36 -2.77 19.92 0.02
C VAL A 36 -2.08 20.56 -1.18
N GLN A 37 -1.18 19.83 -1.84
CA GLN A 37 -0.49 20.28 -3.05
C GLN A 37 -1.31 20.12 -4.34
N SER A 38 -2.54 19.58 -4.25
CA SER A 38 -3.37 19.21 -5.41
C SER A 38 -2.66 18.28 -6.41
N ASP A 39 -1.71 17.48 -5.93
CA ASP A 39 -0.93 16.53 -6.71
C ASP A 39 -1.68 15.20 -6.84
N ASN A 40 -2.58 15.15 -7.84
CA ASN A 40 -3.43 13.98 -8.08
C ASN A 40 -2.63 12.71 -8.43
N VAL A 41 -1.43 12.85 -9.01
CA VAL A 41 -0.58 11.70 -9.36
C VAL A 41 -0.09 11.04 -8.08
N ARG A 42 0.53 11.81 -7.18
CA ARG A 42 0.99 11.28 -5.89
C ARG A 42 -0.16 10.83 -5.00
N MET A 43 -1.31 11.50 -5.04
CA MET A 43 -2.50 11.03 -4.31
C MET A 43 -2.91 9.62 -4.75
N LYS A 44 -2.90 9.32 -6.06
CA LYS A 44 -3.21 7.97 -6.57
C LYS A 44 -2.16 6.93 -6.15
N GLU A 45 -0.89 7.29 -6.17
CA GLU A 45 0.19 6.41 -5.71
C GLU A 45 0.05 6.06 -4.23
N TYR A 46 -0.16 7.06 -3.38
CA TYR A 46 -0.35 6.83 -1.95
C TYR A 46 -1.64 6.07 -1.66
N ALA A 47 -2.75 6.38 -2.33
CA ALA A 47 -4.01 5.65 -2.19
C ALA A 47 -3.85 4.16 -2.52
N THR A 48 -3.19 3.85 -3.63
CA THR A 48 -2.89 2.46 -4.03
C THR A 48 -2.06 1.74 -2.97
N LYS A 49 -1.02 2.42 -2.44
CA LYS A 49 -0.17 1.87 -1.37
C LYS A 49 -0.94 1.64 -0.07
N ILE A 50 -1.79 2.57 0.32
CA ILE A 50 -2.65 2.47 1.51
C ILE A 50 -3.53 1.24 1.41
N ARG A 51 -4.25 1.08 0.30
CA ARG A 51 -5.16 -0.06 0.09
C ARG A 51 -4.43 -1.39 0.17
N ARG A 52 -3.28 -1.49 -0.52
CA ARG A 52 -2.44 -2.69 -0.47
C ARG A 52 -2.04 -3.04 0.96
N LEU A 53 -1.56 -2.07 1.73
CA LEU A 53 -1.14 -2.29 3.12
C LEU A 53 -2.32 -2.65 4.03
N GLN A 54 -3.51 -2.07 3.81
CA GLN A 54 -4.73 -2.44 4.53
C GLN A 54 -5.15 -3.88 4.25
N SER A 55 -5.08 -4.31 2.98
CA SER A 55 -5.31 -5.71 2.59
C SER A 55 -4.29 -6.67 3.22
N GLU A 56 -3.00 -6.31 3.19
CA GLU A 56 -1.93 -7.11 3.82
C GLU A 56 -2.09 -7.21 5.35
N LEU A 57 -2.66 -6.19 5.99
CA LEU A 57 -2.96 -6.16 7.42
C LEU A 57 -4.32 -6.79 7.78
N GLY A 58 -5.13 -7.18 6.79
CA GLY A 58 -6.46 -7.75 7.02
C GLY A 58 -7.48 -6.76 7.62
N ILE A 59 -7.31 -5.47 7.37
CA ILE A 59 -8.23 -4.41 7.84
C ILE A 59 -9.07 -3.83 6.71
N SER A 60 -10.09 -3.04 7.05
CA SER A 60 -10.93 -2.37 6.06
C SER A 60 -10.10 -1.53 5.09
N VAL A 61 -10.33 -1.74 3.80
CA VAL A 61 -9.68 -1.00 2.71
C VAL A 61 -10.39 0.34 2.50
N ALA A 62 -9.62 1.42 2.40
CA ALA A 62 -10.16 2.76 2.22
C ALA A 62 -10.48 3.08 0.75
N SER A 63 -11.56 3.83 0.53
CA SER A 63 -11.92 4.45 -0.74
C SER A 63 -11.41 5.89 -0.84
N PHE A 64 -11.12 6.35 -2.05
CA PHE A 64 -10.69 7.72 -2.35
C PHE A 64 -11.49 8.28 -3.55
N PRO A 65 -12.79 8.59 -3.35
CA PRO A 65 -13.70 8.98 -4.43
C PRO A 65 -13.25 10.26 -5.15
N ASN A 66 -12.61 11.18 -4.43
CA ASN A 66 -12.09 12.44 -4.97
C ASN A 66 -11.00 12.28 -6.05
N ILE A 67 -10.44 11.07 -6.19
CA ILE A 67 -9.46 10.73 -7.23
C ILE A 67 -9.84 9.46 -8.02
N GLY A 68 -11.12 9.04 -7.91
CA GLY A 68 -11.68 7.92 -8.67
C GLY A 68 -11.23 6.53 -8.22
N ILE A 69 -10.87 6.35 -6.95
CA ILE A 69 -10.50 5.02 -6.39
C ILE A 69 -11.59 4.58 -5.40
N GLN A 70 -12.16 3.39 -5.58
CA GLN A 70 -13.23 2.82 -4.73
C GLN A 70 -12.71 1.65 -3.91
#